data_AF-A0A1T5I210-F1
#
_entry.id   AF-A0A1T5I210-F1
#
_cell.length_a   1.000
_cell.length_b   1.000
_cell.length_c   1.000
_cell.angle_alpha   90.00
_cell.angle_beta   90.00
_cell.angle_gamma   90.00
#
_symmetry.space_group_name_H-M   'P 1'
#
loop_
_entity.id
_entity.type
_entity.pdbx_description
1 polymer ?
#
loop_
_entity_poly.entity_id
_entity_poly.type
_entity_poly.pdbx_seq_one_letter_code
_entity_poly.pdbx_strand_id
1 'polypeptide(L)'
;MIIYKYGKDVFEPQKSAYTNQEATTKLSASETKILQFLIDNSGEIISREKLLEIGWPDKVVVPNSLNVAIANLRKAFKSKNEIIITIKGAGFTIANNTFIQQQFQPEVVIDNEQHQTEQLQPADNLTENNAAGTETNNTKTPSKNNAFPTMAKIGYSVCLTVMFAWIMLWASSWQSPPCVTVNNQKICGNIELLNLQKLPQNLSGKNTVYIDTTGKMYEKI
;
A
#
# COMPACT_ATOMS: atom_id res chain seq x y z
N MET A 1 -15.23 21.88 -4.53
CA MET A 1 -14.06 20.98 -4.57
C MET A 1 -13.53 20.75 -3.15
N ILE A 2 -13.23 19.50 -2.78
CA ILE A 2 -12.67 19.16 -1.46
C ILE A 2 -11.15 19.06 -1.57
N ILE A 3 -10.44 19.70 -0.64
CA ILE A 3 -8.98 19.64 -0.52
C ILE A 3 -8.63 19.32 0.94
N TYR A 4 -7.68 18.42 1.16
CA TYR A 4 -7.16 18.10 2.49
C TYR A 4 -5.72 18.62 2.62
N LYS A 5 -5.41 19.29 3.73
CA LYS A 5 -4.08 19.83 4.00
C LYS A 5 -3.41 19.10 5.16
N TYR A 6 -2.13 18.78 5.01
CA TYR A 6 -1.26 18.25 6.07
C TYR A 6 0.00 19.11 6.15
N GLY A 7 0.05 20.02 7.13
CA GLY A 7 1.11 21.03 7.19
C GLY A 7 1.14 21.89 5.91
N LYS A 8 2.19 21.73 5.10
CA LYS A 8 2.36 22.41 3.80
C LYS A 8 1.96 21.53 2.60
N ASP A 9 1.68 20.26 2.85
CA ASP A 9 1.31 19.30 1.82
C ASP A 9 -0.19 19.35 1.57
N VAL A 10 -0.58 19.00 0.34
CA VAL A 10 -1.96 19.10 -0.14
C VAL A 10 -2.37 17.80 -0.83
N PHE A 11 -3.50 17.25 -0.41
CA PHE A 11 -4.16 16.13 -1.05
C PHE A 11 -5.44 16.60 -1.76
N GLU A 12 -5.52 16.33 -3.06
CA GLU A 12 -6.65 16.66 -3.92
C GLU A 12 -7.28 15.37 -4.48
N PRO A 13 -8.30 14.80 -3.82
CA PRO A 13 -8.89 13.51 -4.24
C PRO A 13 -9.42 13.53 -5.67
N GLN A 14 -10.01 14.66 -6.09
CA GLN A 14 -10.59 14.81 -7.43
C GLN A 14 -9.54 14.77 -8.54
N LYS A 15 -8.29 15.12 -8.24
CA LYS A 15 -7.16 15.04 -9.16
C LYS A 15 -6.33 13.77 -8.97
N SER A 16 -6.67 12.95 -7.97
CA SER A 16 -5.87 11.82 -7.51
C SER A 16 -4.39 12.23 -7.32
N ALA A 17 -4.17 13.36 -6.64
CA ALA A 17 -2.84 13.95 -6.52
C ALA A 17 -2.51 14.31 -5.07
N TYR A 18 -1.28 13.99 -4.67
CA TYR A 18 -0.68 14.44 -3.41
C TYR A 18 0.54 15.31 -3.71
N THR A 19 0.50 16.56 -3.28
CA THR A 19 1.55 17.55 -3.49
C THR A 19 2.29 17.77 -2.19
N ASN A 20 3.56 17.38 -2.16
CA ASN A 20 4.48 17.79 -1.10
C ASN A 20 5.30 19.00 -1.54
N GLN A 21 6.18 19.49 -0.65
CA GLN A 21 7.00 20.68 -0.94
C GLN A 21 7.95 20.55 -2.14
N GLU A 22 8.28 19.33 -2.58
CA GLU A 22 9.24 19.10 -3.66
C GLU A 22 8.57 18.66 -4.97
N ALA A 23 7.49 17.88 -4.88
CA ALA A 23 6.88 17.24 -6.05
C ALA A 23 5.40 16.91 -5.84
N THR A 24 4.68 16.85 -6.96
CA THR A 24 3.32 16.29 -7.03
C THR A 24 3.39 14.82 -7.43
N THR A 25 2.86 13.95 -6.58
CA THR A 25 2.75 12.51 -6.82
C THR A 25 1.32 12.17 -7.23
N LYS A 26 1.16 11.49 -8.36
CA LYS A 26 -0.15 10.96 -8.79
C LYS A 26 -0.44 9.67 -8.03
N LEU A 27 -1.61 9.59 -7.42
CA LEU A 27 -2.14 8.43 -6.74
C LEU A 27 -3.05 7.64 -7.70
N SER A 28 -3.11 6.33 -7.52
CA SER A 28 -4.12 5.50 -8.17
C SER A 28 -5.52 5.76 -7.60
N ALA A 29 -6.56 5.29 -8.31
CA ALA A 29 -7.93 5.41 -7.85
C ALA A 29 -8.15 4.73 -6.48
N SER A 30 -7.57 3.55 -6.27
CA SER A 30 -7.68 2.81 -5.01
C SER A 30 -6.97 3.51 -3.86
N GLU A 31 -5.75 3.99 -4.09
CA GLU A 31 -4.99 4.78 -3.10
C GLU A 31 -5.72 6.06 -2.71
N THR A 32 -6.30 6.76 -3.69
CA THR A 32 -7.08 7.97 -3.47
C THR A 32 -8.29 7.70 -2.59
N LYS A 33 -9.07 6.65 -2.89
CA LYS A 33 -10.25 6.26 -2.11
C LYS A 33 -9.88 5.85 -0.68
N ILE A 34 -8.84 5.02 -0.54
CA ILE A 34 -8.35 4.56 0.77
C ILE A 34 -7.90 5.75 1.61
N LEU A 35 -7.08 6.64 1.05
CA LEU A 35 -6.58 7.80 1.76
C LEU A 35 -7.72 8.73 2.19
N GLN A 36 -8.63 9.05 1.26
CA GLN A 36 -9.78 9.89 1.57
C GLN A 36 -10.63 9.29 2.69
N PHE A 37 -10.94 7.99 2.62
CA PHE A 37 -11.72 7.31 3.64
C PHE A 37 -11.04 7.31 5.01
N LEU A 38 -9.72 7.08 5.05
CA LEU A 38 -8.96 7.12 6.31
C LEU A 38 -8.92 8.54 6.91
N ILE A 39 -8.86 9.57 6.07
CA ILE A 39 -8.88 10.96 6.53
C ILE A 39 -10.26 11.32 7.09
N ASP A 40 -11.33 10.96 6.37
CA ASP A 40 -12.70 11.25 6.78
C ASP A 40 -13.08 10.54 8.09
N ASN A 41 -12.44 9.39 8.39
CA ASN A 41 -12.58 8.63 9.64
C ASN A 41 -11.31 8.72 10.51
N SER A 42 -10.65 9.88 10.52
CA SER A 42 -9.48 10.11 11.36
C SER A 42 -9.80 9.76 12.82
N GLY A 43 -8.86 9.09 13.49
CA GLY A 43 -9.00 8.59 14.86
C GLY A 43 -9.64 7.21 14.99
N GLU A 44 -10.29 6.69 13.94
CA GLU A 44 -10.90 5.36 13.94
C GLU A 44 -9.94 4.31 13.37
N ILE A 45 -9.99 3.09 13.93
CA ILE A 45 -9.25 1.94 13.40
C ILE A 45 -10.10 1.26 12.34
N ILE A 46 -9.69 1.38 11.08
CA ILE A 46 -10.39 0.77 9.95
C ILE A 46 -9.78 -0.58 9.63
N SER A 47 -10.63 -1.61 9.52
CA SER A 47 -10.20 -2.98 9.22
C SER A 47 -9.65 -3.13 7.80
N ARG A 48 -8.84 -4.17 7.59
CA ARG A 48 -8.26 -4.47 6.27
C ARG A 48 -9.33 -4.78 5.23
N GLU A 49 -10.32 -5.56 5.64
CA GLU A 49 -11.43 -6.01 4.80
C GLU A 49 -12.23 -4.79 4.33
N LYS A 50 -12.46 -3.82 5.23
CA LYS A 50 -13.17 -2.59 4.86
C LYS A 50 -12.38 -1.73 3.89
N LEU A 51 -11.07 -1.57 4.10
CA LEU A 51 -10.23 -0.80 3.18
C LEU A 51 -10.08 -1.46 1.81
N LEU A 52 -10.10 -2.79 1.76
CA LEU A 52 -10.12 -3.54 0.50
C LEU A 52 -11.41 -3.26 -0.29
N GLU A 53 -12.57 -3.30 0.38
CA GLU A 53 -13.87 -2.97 -0.22
C GLU A 53 -13.90 -1.53 -0.77
N ILE A 54 -13.39 -0.57 0.01
CA ILE A 54 -13.36 0.85 -0.38
C ILE A 54 -12.39 1.11 -1.54
N GLY A 55 -11.19 0.52 -1.49
CA GLY A 55 -10.17 0.71 -2.52
C GLY A 55 -10.54 0.06 -3.85
N TRP A 56 -11.24 -1.08 -3.81
CA TRP A 56 -11.58 -1.89 -4.97
C TRP A 56 -13.06 -2.29 -4.93
N PRO A 57 -13.98 -1.31 -5.09
CA PRO A 57 -15.41 -1.63 -5.12
C PRO A 57 -15.70 -2.61 -6.25
N ASP A 58 -16.52 -3.60 -5.95
CA ASP A 58 -16.99 -4.65 -6.87
C ASP A 58 -15.85 -5.49 -7.50
N LYS A 59 -14.66 -5.50 -6.89
CA LYS A 59 -13.49 -6.22 -7.40
C LYS A 59 -12.88 -7.09 -6.32
N VAL A 60 -12.71 -8.37 -6.64
CA VAL A 60 -11.94 -9.30 -5.80
C VAL A 60 -10.46 -9.09 -6.07
N VAL A 61 -9.72 -8.65 -5.06
CA VAL A 61 -8.26 -8.46 -5.13
C VAL A 61 -7.55 -9.29 -4.07
N VAL A 62 -6.29 -9.60 -4.32
CA VAL A 62 -5.46 -10.31 -3.34
C VAL A 62 -5.25 -9.45 -2.08
N PRO A 63 -5.15 -10.05 -0.88
CA PRO A 63 -4.94 -9.30 0.36
C PRO A 63 -3.69 -8.40 0.35
N ASN A 64 -2.68 -8.75 -0.44
CA ASN A 64 -1.46 -7.96 -0.57
C ASN A 64 -1.66 -6.62 -1.29
N SER A 65 -2.74 -6.46 -2.08
CA SER A 65 -3.04 -5.22 -2.79
C SER A 65 -3.17 -4.03 -1.85
N LEU A 66 -3.79 -4.23 -0.68
CA LEU A 66 -3.89 -3.19 0.35
C LEU A 66 -2.51 -2.79 0.87
N ASN A 67 -1.63 -3.76 1.15
CA ASN A 67 -0.28 -3.45 1.65
C ASN A 67 0.52 -2.64 0.62
N VAL A 68 0.39 -2.95 -0.67
CA VAL A 68 1.03 -2.18 -1.75
C VAL A 68 0.49 -0.76 -1.81
N ALA A 69 -0.83 -0.58 -1.76
CA ALA A 69 -1.46 0.75 -1.75
C ALA A 69 -0.99 1.58 -0.55
N ILE A 70 -0.99 1.01 0.66
CA ILE A 70 -0.51 1.70 1.87
C ILE A 70 0.99 2.04 1.76
N ALA A 71 1.81 1.14 1.21
CA ALA A 71 3.24 1.40 1.00
C ALA A 71 3.47 2.55 0.00
N ASN A 72 2.68 2.63 -1.06
CA ASN A 72 2.76 3.71 -2.04
C ASN A 72 2.29 5.05 -1.45
N LEU A 73 1.22 5.06 -0.67
CA LEU A 73 0.77 6.25 0.06
C LEU A 73 1.87 6.78 0.99
N ARG A 74 2.49 5.90 1.78
CA ARG A 74 3.62 6.24 2.66
C ARG A 74 4.82 6.80 1.89
N LYS A 75 5.11 6.26 0.70
CA LYS A 75 6.14 6.82 -0.19
C LYS A 75 5.78 8.23 -0.66
N ALA A 76 4.52 8.48 -1.03
CA ALA A 76 4.06 9.80 -1.48
C ALA A 76 4.22 10.86 -0.37
N PHE A 77 3.96 10.48 0.89
CA PHE A 77 4.16 11.32 2.06
C PHE A 77 5.62 11.50 2.47
N LYS A 78 6.54 10.73 1.87
CA LYS A 78 7.93 10.60 2.33
C LYS A 78 8.06 10.21 3.81
N SER A 79 6.99 9.69 4.42
CA SER A 79 6.96 9.23 5.80
C SER A 79 6.55 7.76 5.82
N LYS A 80 7.35 6.94 6.49
CA LYS A 80 7.11 5.49 6.50
C LYS A 80 5.91 5.10 7.35
N ASN A 81 5.64 5.78 8.48
CA ASN A 81 4.61 5.34 9.44
C ASN A 81 3.89 6.47 10.20
N GLU A 82 4.24 7.75 10.02
CA GLU A 82 3.71 8.80 10.91
C GLU A 82 2.26 9.18 10.57
N ILE A 83 1.93 9.21 9.27
CA ILE A 83 0.60 9.64 8.81
C ILE A 83 -0.39 8.48 8.87
N ILE A 84 -0.07 7.35 8.21
CA ILE A 84 -0.89 6.13 8.25
C ILE A 84 -0.26 5.15 9.23
N ILE A 85 -0.94 4.96 10.36
CA ILE A 85 -0.52 4.10 11.46
C ILE A 85 -1.09 2.70 11.25
N THR A 86 -0.25 1.68 11.40
CA THR A 86 -0.69 0.28 11.37
C THR A 86 -0.96 -0.23 12.78
N ILE A 87 -2.17 -0.72 13.02
CA ILE A 87 -2.54 -1.40 14.27
C ILE A 87 -2.50 -2.91 14.01
N LYS A 88 -1.52 -3.60 14.61
CA LYS A 88 -1.29 -5.04 14.39
C LYS A 88 -2.55 -5.84 14.73
N GLY A 89 -3.02 -6.64 13.78
CA GLY A 89 -4.19 -7.50 13.94
C GLY A 89 -5.54 -6.80 13.80
N ALA A 90 -5.59 -5.47 13.76
CA ALA A 90 -6.84 -4.71 13.64
C ALA A 90 -6.99 -3.99 12.30
N GLY A 91 -5.96 -3.30 11.82
CA GLY A 91 -6.05 -2.54 10.57
C GLY A 91 -5.18 -1.28 10.53
N PHE A 92 -5.75 -0.18 10.04
CA PHE A 92 -5.05 1.08 9.83
C PHE A 92 -5.84 2.26 10.36
N THR A 93 -5.15 3.32 10.76
CA THR A 93 -5.76 4.57 11.24
C THR A 93 -4.88 5.77 10.88
N ILE A 94 -5.48 6.96 10.88
CA ILE A 94 -4.80 8.24 10.83
C ILE A 94 -5.12 8.96 12.14
N ALA A 95 -4.13 9.58 12.78
CA ALA A 95 -4.37 10.30 14.04
C ALA A 95 -5.36 11.47 13.83
N ASN A 96 -6.13 11.78 14.86
CA ASN A 96 -7.04 12.92 14.84
C ASN A 96 -6.31 14.23 14.50
N ASN A 97 -6.99 15.11 13.76
CA ASN A 97 -6.48 16.43 13.38
C ASN A 97 -5.18 16.39 12.53
N THR A 98 -4.83 15.25 11.93
CA THR A 98 -3.69 15.16 11.01
C THR A 98 -3.97 15.98 9.74
N PHE A 99 -5.14 15.80 9.13
CA PHE A 99 -5.53 16.54 7.93
C PHE A 99 -6.63 17.55 8.25
N ILE A 100 -6.54 18.73 7.64
CA ILE A 100 -7.58 19.75 7.67
C ILE A 100 -8.31 19.75 6.34
N GLN A 101 -9.61 19.45 6.37
CA GLN A 101 -10.48 19.50 5.20
C GLN A 101 -10.90 20.95 4.93
N GLN A 102 -10.76 21.40 3.68
CA GLN A 102 -11.22 22.70 3.22
C GLN A 102 -12.14 22.49 2.01
N GLN A 103 -13.38 22.96 2.12
CA GLN A 103 -14.34 22.93 1.02
C GLN A 103 -14.28 24.27 0.27
N PHE A 104 -13.95 24.23 -1.02
CA PHE A 104 -14.14 25.37 -1.93
C PHE A 104 -15.52 25.25 -2.58
N GLN A 105 -16.41 26.20 -2.29
CA GLN A 105 -17.57 26.46 -3.14
C GLN A 105 -17.07 27.30 -4.33
N PRO A 106 -17.34 26.92 -5.59
CA PRO A 106 -17.06 27.81 -6.70
C PRO A 106 -17.97 29.03 -6.55
N GLU A 107 -17.38 30.21 -6.48
CA GLU A 107 -18.13 31.46 -6.64
C GLU A 107 -18.75 31.43 -8.04
N VAL A 108 -20.08 31.37 -8.09
CA VAL A 108 -20.83 31.39 -9.34
C VAL A 108 -20.69 32.79 -9.90
N VAL A 109 -19.80 32.96 -10.87
CA VAL A 109 -19.78 34.15 -11.72
C VAL A 109 -21.04 34.05 -12.59
N ILE A 110 -22.09 34.77 -12.20
CA ILE A 110 -23.28 34.96 -13.03
C ILE A 110 -22.90 35.97 -14.11
N ASP A 111 -22.40 35.45 -15.23
CA ASP A 111 -22.38 36.21 -16.47
C ASP A 111 -23.79 36.14 -17.09
N ASN A 112 -24.62 37.12 -16.72
CA ASN A 112 -25.79 37.47 -17.51
C ASN A 112 -25.29 38.14 -18.79
N GLU A 113 -25.46 37.51 -19.97
CA GLU A 113 -25.84 38.20 -21.22
C GLU A 113 -26.07 37.23 -22.40
N GLN A 114 -27.36 36.97 -22.62
CA GLN A 114 -28.14 36.97 -23.88
C GLN A 114 -27.78 36.10 -25.11
N HIS A 115 -28.79 35.30 -25.47
CA HIS A 115 -29.05 34.68 -26.77
C HIS A 115 -28.98 35.64 -27.97
N GLN A 116 -28.50 35.14 -29.11
CA GLN A 116 -29.19 35.28 -30.39
C GLN A 116 -29.19 33.95 -31.16
N THR A 117 -30.33 33.72 -31.81
CA THR A 117 -30.76 32.54 -32.56
C THR A 117 -30.70 32.87 -34.05
N GLU A 118 -30.20 31.97 -34.92
CA GLU A 118 -30.77 31.76 -36.26
C GLU A 118 -30.22 30.48 -36.95
N GLN A 119 -31.12 29.77 -37.65
CA GLN A 119 -30.92 28.47 -38.31
C GLN A 119 -30.72 28.62 -39.82
N LEU A 120 -29.99 27.69 -40.49
CA LEU A 120 -30.43 26.95 -41.70
C LEU A 120 -29.43 25.86 -42.17
N GLN A 121 -29.94 24.65 -42.45
CA GLN A 121 -29.32 23.50 -43.20
C GLN A 121 -29.40 23.76 -44.73
N PRO A 122 -28.69 23.06 -45.67
CA PRO A 122 -28.74 21.58 -45.86
C PRO A 122 -27.53 20.90 -46.60
N ALA A 123 -27.70 19.59 -46.94
CA ALA A 123 -26.99 18.75 -47.93
C ALA A 123 -25.64 18.14 -47.49
N ASP A 124 -25.23 16.90 -47.78
CA ASP A 124 -25.73 15.77 -48.61
C ASP A 124 -24.96 14.51 -48.13
N ASN A 125 -25.66 13.42 -47.78
CA ASN A 125 -25.80 12.17 -48.55
C ASN A 125 -24.73 11.06 -48.40
N LEU A 126 -25.28 9.90 -48.03
CA LEU A 126 -25.02 8.55 -48.56
C LEU A 126 -23.85 7.71 -48.04
N THR A 127 -24.25 6.78 -47.16
CA THR A 127 -23.71 5.44 -46.90
C THR A 127 -23.57 4.62 -48.18
N GLU A 128 -22.49 3.85 -48.30
CA GLU A 128 -22.38 2.74 -49.25
C GLU A 128 -22.07 1.44 -48.49
N ASN A 129 -22.83 0.41 -48.81
CA ASN A 129 -22.98 -0.84 -48.09
C ASN A 129 -22.26 -2.01 -48.82
N ASN A 130 -22.13 -3.12 -48.08
CA ASN A 130 -22.09 -4.53 -48.52
C ASN A 130 -20.79 -5.04 -49.18
N ALA A 131 -20.52 -6.33 -49.31
CA ALA A 131 -20.67 -7.56 -48.51
C ALA A 131 -20.11 -8.70 -49.40
N ALA A 132 -19.61 -9.77 -48.75
CA ALA A 132 -19.57 -11.16 -49.24
C ALA A 132 -18.55 -11.62 -50.31
N GLY A 133 -17.72 -12.59 -49.88
CA GLY A 133 -17.34 -13.83 -50.61
C GLY A 133 -16.20 -13.75 -51.64
N THR A 134 -15.40 -14.78 -51.94
CA THR A 134 -15.08 -16.12 -51.42
C THR A 134 -13.82 -16.59 -52.21
N GLU A 135 -13.10 -17.61 -51.71
CA GLU A 135 -12.33 -18.63 -52.47
C GLU A 135 -10.80 -18.51 -52.76
N THR A 136 -10.06 -19.32 -51.98
CA THR A 136 -9.09 -20.39 -52.36
C THR A 136 -7.76 -20.04 -53.06
N ASN A 137 -6.62 -20.49 -52.50
CA ASN A 137 -5.83 -21.62 -53.04
C ASN A 137 -4.57 -21.98 -52.22
N ASN A 138 -4.32 -23.30 -52.19
CA ASN A 138 -3.38 -24.09 -51.38
C ASN A 138 -1.87 -23.81 -51.60
N THR A 139 -1.00 -24.24 -50.66
CA THR A 139 -0.09 -25.42 -50.84
C THR A 139 1.19 -25.43 -49.92
N LYS A 140 1.37 -26.56 -49.21
CA LYS A 140 2.62 -27.25 -48.73
C LYS A 140 3.42 -26.78 -47.48
N THR A 141 3.35 -27.61 -46.43
CA THR A 141 4.43 -28.04 -45.48
C THR A 141 5.57 -28.76 -46.25
N PRO A 142 6.82 -29.02 -45.73
CA PRO A 142 7.27 -29.17 -44.33
C PRO A 142 8.67 -28.57 -44.00
N SER A 143 9.14 -28.60 -42.73
CA SER A 143 10.56 -28.88 -42.35
C SER A 143 10.91 -28.59 -40.87
N LYS A 144 11.39 -29.66 -40.20
CA LYS A 144 12.41 -29.73 -39.14
C LYS A 144 12.08 -29.28 -37.71
N ASN A 145 11.78 -30.30 -36.90
CA ASN A 145 12.20 -30.47 -35.50
C ASN A 145 13.61 -29.92 -35.28
N ASN A 146 13.87 -29.15 -34.22
CA ASN A 146 15.20 -28.99 -33.62
C ASN A 146 15.10 -28.68 -32.12
N ALA A 147 16.03 -29.28 -31.40
CA ALA A 147 16.11 -29.48 -29.96
C ALA A 147 15.97 -28.23 -29.06
N PHE A 148 15.42 -28.48 -27.87
CA PHE A 148 15.46 -27.64 -26.67
C PHE A 148 16.87 -27.04 -26.45
N PRO A 149 17.02 -25.71 -26.30
CA PRO A 149 18.32 -25.14 -26.01
C PRO A 149 18.64 -25.27 -24.51
N THR A 150 19.87 -25.71 -24.23
CA THR A 150 20.56 -25.76 -22.95
C THR A 150 20.85 -24.35 -22.37
N MET A 151 19.91 -23.42 -22.54
CA MET A 151 19.96 -22.02 -22.09
C MET A 151 19.13 -21.77 -20.83
N ALA A 152 18.31 -22.74 -20.40
CA ALA A 152 17.50 -22.61 -19.19
C ALA A 152 18.30 -22.86 -17.88
N LYS A 153 19.48 -23.49 -17.95
CA LYS A 153 20.24 -23.89 -16.76
C LYS A 153 21.09 -22.76 -16.15
N ILE A 154 21.64 -21.88 -16.98
CA ILE A 154 22.48 -20.75 -16.52
C ILE A 154 21.60 -19.66 -15.88
N GLY A 155 20.43 -19.38 -16.48
CA GLY A 155 19.45 -18.46 -15.91
C GLY A 155 18.94 -18.92 -14.55
N TYR A 156 18.71 -20.22 -14.37
CA TYR A 156 18.26 -20.78 -13.08
C TYR A 156 19.33 -20.64 -11.99
N SER A 157 20.61 -20.79 -12.34
CA SER A 157 21.73 -20.63 -11.40
C SER A 157 21.83 -19.19 -10.88
N VAL A 158 21.75 -18.20 -11.77
CA VAL A 158 21.79 -16.78 -11.39
C VAL A 158 20.54 -16.37 -10.60
N CYS A 159 19.38 -16.91 -10.93
CA CYS A 159 18.14 -16.62 -10.21
C CYS A 159 18.16 -17.24 -8.80
N LEU A 160 18.68 -18.46 -8.66
CA LEU A 160 18.84 -19.11 -7.36
C LEU A 160 19.81 -18.35 -6.45
N THR A 161 20.96 -17.89 -6.95
CA THR A 161 21.91 -17.14 -6.10
C THR A 161 21.32 -15.82 -5.61
N VAL A 162 20.53 -15.13 -6.43
CA VAL A 162 19.79 -13.92 -6.02
C VAL A 162 18.72 -14.26 -4.98
N MET A 163 17.98 -15.36 -5.16
CA MET A 163 16.96 -15.82 -4.21
C MET A 163 17.58 -16.24 -2.87
N PHE A 164 18.69 -16.97 -2.89
CA PHE A 164 19.43 -17.34 -1.68
C PHE A 164 20.08 -16.14 -1.00
N ALA A 165 20.60 -15.17 -1.74
CA ALA A 165 21.11 -13.92 -1.18
C ALA A 165 19.99 -13.14 -0.47
N TRP A 166 18.79 -13.09 -1.05
CA TRP A 166 17.60 -12.51 -0.42
C TRP A 166 17.18 -13.26 0.85
N ILE A 167 17.19 -14.59 0.82
CA ILE A 167 16.86 -15.43 1.98
C ILE A 167 17.89 -15.22 3.10
N MET A 168 19.17 -15.11 2.78
CA MET A 168 20.23 -14.86 3.77
C MET A 168 20.15 -13.45 4.34
N LEU A 169 19.89 -12.43 3.51
CA LEU A 169 19.61 -11.06 3.97
C LEU A 169 18.35 -11.02 4.86
N TRP A 170 17.35 -11.84 4.59
CA TRP A 170 16.13 -11.93 5.41
C TRP A 170 16.33 -12.70 6.72
N ALA A 171 17.08 -13.81 6.70
CA ALA A 171 17.46 -14.57 7.90
C ALA A 171 18.36 -13.75 8.84
N SER A 172 19.17 -12.85 8.28
CA SER A 172 19.98 -11.89 9.05
C SER A 172 19.13 -10.87 9.82
N SER A 173 17.85 -10.71 9.44
CA SER A 173 16.89 -9.83 10.12
C SER A 173 16.15 -10.52 11.27
N TRP A 174 16.52 -11.75 11.66
CA TRP A 174 16.05 -12.37 12.89
C TRP A 174 16.74 -11.70 14.08
N GLN A 175 16.29 -10.48 14.38
CA GLN A 175 16.74 -9.70 15.51
C GLN A 175 16.34 -10.47 16.78
N SER A 176 17.34 -11.02 17.48
CA SER A 176 17.13 -11.59 18.81
C SER A 176 16.35 -10.59 19.69
N PRO A 177 15.39 -11.06 20.51
CA PRO A 177 14.57 -10.17 21.32
C PRO A 177 15.45 -9.26 22.20
N PRO A 178 15.04 -7.99 22.42
CA PRO A 178 15.81 -7.05 23.22
C PRO A 178 16.07 -7.62 24.62
N CYS A 179 17.33 -7.53 25.06
CA CYS A 179 17.75 -7.94 26.40
C CYS A 179 18.19 -6.72 27.20
N VAL A 180 17.83 -6.68 28.47
CA VAL A 180 18.27 -5.66 29.43
C VAL A 180 18.92 -6.33 30.63
N THR A 181 19.91 -5.66 31.22
CA THR A 181 20.60 -6.14 32.42
C THR A 181 20.14 -5.36 33.64
N VAL A 182 19.59 -6.05 34.64
CA VAL A 182 19.14 -5.44 35.90
C VAL A 182 19.75 -6.25 37.06
N ASN A 183 20.47 -5.60 37.99
CA ASN A 183 21.11 -6.25 39.14
C ASN A 183 21.93 -7.51 38.79
N ASN A 184 22.82 -7.40 37.80
CA ASN A 184 23.65 -8.51 37.30
C ASN A 184 22.88 -9.70 36.66
N GLN A 185 21.56 -9.57 36.43
CA GLN A 185 20.75 -10.56 35.72
C GLN A 185 20.42 -10.08 34.30
N LYS A 186 20.63 -10.94 33.31
CA LYS A 186 20.25 -10.67 31.91
C LYS A 186 18.82 -11.17 31.66
N ILE A 187 17.92 -10.24 31.32
CA ILE A 187 16.51 -10.53 31.04
C ILE A 187 16.25 -10.23 29.57
N CYS A 188 15.73 -11.21 28.83
CA CYS A 188 15.47 -11.11 27.39
C CYS A 188 13.98 -11.37 27.09
N GLY A 189 13.34 -10.52 26.29
CA GLY A 189 11.93 -10.70 25.92
C GLY A 189 11.21 -9.39 25.60
N ASN A 190 9.90 -9.36 25.79
CA ASN A 190 9.11 -8.14 25.63
C ASN A 190 9.29 -7.22 26.86
N ILE A 191 10.14 -6.21 26.74
CA ILE A 191 10.50 -5.29 27.83
C ILE A 191 9.32 -4.45 28.34
N GLU A 192 8.24 -4.30 27.56
CA GLU A 192 7.05 -3.53 27.94
C GLU A 192 6.20 -4.25 29.01
N LEU A 193 6.41 -5.56 29.19
CA LEU A 193 5.77 -6.38 30.22
C LEU A 193 6.62 -6.52 31.50
N LEU A 194 7.80 -5.88 31.56
CA LEU A 194 8.63 -5.91 32.77
C LEU A 194 8.05 -5.01 33.85
N ASN A 195 7.35 -5.63 34.81
CA ASN A 195 7.01 -4.98 36.07
C ASN A 195 8.17 -5.11 37.06
N LEU A 196 9.00 -4.06 37.17
CA LEU A 196 10.15 -4.01 38.08
C LEU A 196 9.77 -4.18 39.57
N GLN A 197 8.52 -3.92 39.95
CA GLN A 197 8.04 -4.11 41.33
C GLN A 197 7.72 -5.57 41.66
N LYS A 198 7.60 -6.43 40.64
CA LYS A 198 7.26 -7.85 40.77
C LYS A 198 8.48 -8.77 40.66
N LEU A 199 9.68 -8.21 40.58
CA LEU A 199 10.92 -8.98 40.50
C LEU A 199 11.16 -9.69 41.85
N PRO A 200 11.35 -11.02 41.87
CA PRO A 200 11.67 -11.73 43.10
C PRO A 200 12.93 -11.13 43.75
N GLN A 201 12.92 -10.93 45.06
CA GLN A 201 14.07 -10.39 45.81
C GLN A 201 15.22 -11.40 45.96
N ASN A 202 15.10 -12.58 45.37
CA ASN A 202 16.05 -13.69 45.49
C ASN A 202 16.35 -14.26 44.11
N LEU A 203 16.99 -13.46 43.24
CA LEU A 203 17.57 -13.96 41.99
C LEU A 203 19.06 -14.23 42.21
N SER A 204 19.43 -15.51 42.14
CA SER A 204 20.82 -15.96 42.11
C SER A 204 21.46 -15.46 40.83
N GLY A 205 22.42 -14.54 40.96
CA GLY A 205 22.96 -13.68 39.89
C GLY A 205 23.83 -14.37 38.83
N LYS A 206 23.39 -15.50 38.26
CA LYS A 206 24.11 -16.20 37.18
C LYS A 206 23.26 -16.64 35.99
N ASN A 207 21.93 -16.66 36.09
CA ASN A 207 21.08 -17.25 35.04
C ASN A 207 20.49 -16.19 34.09
N THR A 208 20.27 -16.55 32.82
CA THR A 208 19.51 -15.68 31.91
C THR A 208 18.02 -15.98 32.05
N VAL A 209 17.20 -14.95 32.26
CA VAL A 209 15.74 -15.09 32.42
C VAL A 209 15.05 -14.65 31.14
N TYR A 210 14.14 -15.49 30.65
CA TYR A 210 13.33 -15.22 29.46
C TYR A 210 11.89 -14.92 29.86
N ILE A 211 11.31 -13.89 29.24
CA ILE A 211 9.91 -13.51 29.44
C ILE A 211 9.12 -13.85 28.18
N ASP A 212 8.12 -14.71 28.31
CA ASP A 212 7.18 -15.03 27.24
C ASP A 212 6.16 -13.91 27.02
N THR A 213 5.46 -13.93 25.90
CA THR A 213 4.32 -13.09 25.51
C THR A 213 3.22 -12.97 26.56
N THR A 214 3.14 -13.92 27.50
CA THR A 214 2.20 -13.94 28.63
C THR A 214 2.74 -13.31 29.92
N GLY A 215 3.99 -12.82 29.91
CA GLY A 215 4.66 -12.24 31.09
C GLY A 215 5.23 -13.29 32.07
N LYS A 216 5.21 -14.58 31.71
CA LYS A 216 5.83 -15.65 32.52
C LYS A 216 7.35 -15.67 32.34
N MET A 217 8.06 -15.78 33.47
CA MET A 217 9.51 -15.86 33.52
C MET A 217 9.99 -17.31 33.50
N TYR A 218 11.02 -17.59 32.71
CA TYR A 218 11.69 -18.88 32.63
C TYR A 218 13.19 -18.69 32.82
N GLU A 219 13.80 -19.48 33.70
CA GLU A 219 15.25 -19.52 33.85
C GLU A 219 15.85 -20.49 32.84
N LYS A 220 16.88 -20.02 32.11
CA LYS A 220 17.72 -20.92 31.33
C LYS A 220 18.74 -21.55 32.28
N ILE A 221 18.52 -22.83 32.59
CA ILE A 221 19.46 -23.72 33.31
C ILE A 221 20.74 -23.87 32.47
#